data_AF-A0A1W1H4C6-F1
#
_entry.id   AF-A0A1W1H4C6-F1
#
_cell.length_a   1.000
_cell.length_b   1.000
_cell.length_c   1.000
_cell.angle_alpha   90.00
_cell.angle_beta   90.00
_cell.angle_gamma   90.00
#
_symmetry.space_group_name_H-M   'P 1'
#
loop_
_entity.id
_entity.type
_entity.pdbx_description
1 polymer ?
#
loop_
_entity_poly.entity_id
_entity_poly.type
_entity_poly.pdbx_seq_one_letter_code
_entity_poly.pdbx_strand_id
1 'polypeptide(L)' 'MISDMKQFFSQFTIAKRGQKDTFYEVNRDGALVLNRDGLLKSGRMKRQLDAARDLRDLKVAKEKGSSSK' A
#
# COMPACT_ATOMS: atom_id res chain seq x y z
N MET A 1 -2.78 -13.49 33.50
CA MET A 1 -1.96 -12.30 33.19
C MET A 1 -1.00 -12.53 32.01
N ILE A 2 0.03 -13.39 32.11
CA ILE A 2 0.97 -13.62 30.97
C ILE A 2 0.33 -14.37 29.80
N SER A 3 -0.57 -15.33 30.07
CA SER A 3 -1.27 -16.08 29.02
C SER A 3 -2.23 -15.21 28.21
N ASP A 4 -2.91 -14.27 28.86
CA ASP A 4 -3.87 -13.35 28.22
C ASP A 4 -3.18 -12.39 27.25
N MET A 5 -2.00 -11.86 27.61
CA MET A 5 -1.21 -11.01 26.70
C MET A 5 -0.73 -11.77 25.46
N LYS A 6 -0.31 -13.04 25.60
CA LYS A 6 0.12 -13.84 24.44
C LYS A 6 -1.02 -14.04 23.43
N GLN A 7 -2.25 -14.21 23.92
CA GLN A 7 -3.46 -14.34 23.10
C GLN A 7 -3.84 -13.02 22.42
N PHE A 8 -3.66 -11.89 23.11
CA PHE A 8 -3.86 -10.56 22.53
C PHE A 8 -2.86 -10.24 21.41
N PHE A 9 -1.63 -10.75 21.47
CA PHE A 9 -0.64 -10.50 20.43
C PHE A 9 -0.68 -11.54 19.29
N SER A 10 -1.30 -12.71 19.47
CA SER A 10 -1.38 -13.75 18.42
C SER A 10 -2.29 -13.38 17.25
N GLN A 11 -3.18 -12.41 17.44
CA GLN A 11 -4.04 -11.83 16.40
C GLN A 11 -3.29 -10.85 15.48
N PHE A 12 -2.12 -10.36 15.89
CA PHE A 12 -1.27 -9.57 15.02
C PHE A 12 -0.37 -10.51 14.22
N THR A 13 -0.59 -10.56 12.90
CA THR A 13 0.25 -11.32 11.99
C THR A 13 1.64 -10.68 11.98
N ILE A 14 2.60 -11.29 12.69
CA ILE A 14 3.99 -10.85 12.67
C ILE A 14 4.51 -11.12 11.26
N ALA A 15 4.73 -10.06 10.48
CA ALA A 15 5.27 -10.16 9.12
C ALA A 15 6.53 -11.04 9.14
N LYS A 16 6.58 -12.04 8.24
CA LYS A 16 7.72 -12.97 8.15
C LYS A 16 9.02 -12.17 8.02
N ARG A 17 10.01 -12.52 8.83
CA ARG A 17 11.34 -11.89 8.84
C ARG A 17 11.94 -11.96 7.43
N GLY A 18 11.93 -10.85 6.69
CA GLY A 18 12.46 -10.74 5.32
C GLY A 18 11.44 -10.34 4.25
N GLN A 19 10.14 -10.47 4.48
CA GLN A 19 9.09 -9.95 3.61
C GLN A 19 8.53 -8.65 4.20
N LYS A 20 9.08 -7.52 3.77
CA LYS A 20 8.47 -6.21 4.03
C LYS A 20 7.38 -5.99 3.00
N ASP A 21 6.14 -6.38 3.33
CA ASP A 21 4.98 -6.10 2.48
C ASP A 21 4.64 -4.60 2.44
N THR A 22 5.11 -3.86 3.45
CA THR A 22 4.90 -2.43 3.63
C THR A 22 6.22 -1.65 3.55
N PHE A 23 6.14 -0.40 3.10
CA PHE A 23 7.26 0.56 3.15
C PHE A 23 7.23 1.41 4.43
N TYR A 24 6.35 1.09 5.37
CA TYR A 24 6.23 1.81 6.63
C TYR A 24 7.09 1.13 7.69
N GLU A 25 7.86 1.93 8.40
CA GLU A 25 8.74 1.50 9.48
C GLU A 25 8.46 2.36 10.71
N VAL A 26 8.47 1.76 11.89
CA VAL A 26 8.35 2.51 13.14
C VAL A 26 9.75 2.94 13.56
N ASN A 27 9.97 4.24 13.74
CA ASN A 27 11.25 4.75 14.22
C ASN A 27 11.43 4.49 15.72
N ARG A 28 12.61 4.81 16.27
CA ARG A 28 12.89 4.60 17.71
C ARG A 28 12.00 5.42 18.64
N ASP A 29 11.43 6.51 18.13
CA ASP A 29 10.51 7.39 18.86
C ASP A 29 9.05 6.91 18.79
N GLY A 30 8.79 5.78 18.13
CA GLY A 30 7.46 5.21 17.97
C GLY A 30 6.63 5.82 16.84
N ALA A 31 7.19 6.73 16.04
CA ALA A 31 6.51 7.32 14.89
C ALA A 31 6.54 6.39 13.67
N LEU A 32 5.40 6.34 12.96
CA LEU A 32 5.29 5.61 11.69
C LEU A 32 5.91 6.46 10.57
N VAL A 33 6.99 5.97 9.97
CA VAL A 33 7.75 6.65 8.93
C VAL A 33 7.68 5.86 7.63
N LEU A 34 7.44 6.54 6.51
CA LEU A 34 7.46 5.94 5.18
C LEU A 34 8.90 5.92 4.62
N ASN A 35 9.39 4.73 4.26
CA ASN A 35 10.61 4.54 3.49
C ASN A 35 10.38 4.93 2.03
N ARG A 36 10.53 6.23 1.75
CA ARG A 36 10.30 6.83 0.42
C ARG A 36 11.22 6.22 -0.64
N ASP A 37 12.50 6.03 -0.33
CA ASP A 37 13.48 5.50 -1.28
C ASP A 37 13.17 4.05 -1.66
N GLY A 38 12.79 3.23 -0.68
CA GLY A 38 12.33 1.86 -0.91
C GLY A 38 11.07 1.81 -1.76
N LEU A 39 10.10 2.70 -1.49
CA LEU A 39 8.87 2.79 -2.26
C LEU A 39 9.15 3.19 -3.71
N LEU A 40 10.00 4.19 -3.95
CA LEU A 40 10.34 4.66 -5.30
C LEU A 40 11.09 3.59 -6.09
N LYS A 41 12.10 2.94 -5.49
CA LYS A 41 12.87 1.86 -6.14
C LYS A 41 12.02 0.63 -6.46
N SER A 42 10.97 0.36 -5.68
CA SER A 42 10.09 -0.80 -5.91
C SER A 42 9.22 -0.69 -7.17
N GLY A 43 9.10 0.50 -7.76
CA GLY A 43 8.22 0.77 -8.90
C GLY A 43 6.72 0.60 -8.60
N ARG A 44 6.31 0.32 -7.35
CA ARG A 44 4.89 0.19 -6.97
C ARG A 44 4.12 1.49 -7.20
N MET A 45 4.73 2.63 -6.85
CA MET A 45 4.09 3.94 -7.05
C MET A 45 3.88 4.26 -8.53
N LYS A 46 4.85 3.90 -9.39
CA LYS A 46 4.73 4.05 -10.85
C LYS A 46 3.58 3.21 -11.40
N ARG A 47 3.49 1.92 -11.00
CA ARG A 47 2.39 1.04 -11.41
C ARG A 47 1.02 1.55 -10.99
N GLN A 48 0.90 2.10 -9.79
CA GLN A 48 -0.35 2.71 -9.32
C GLN A 48 -0.70 3.96 -10.13
N LEU A 49 0.28 4.79 -10.47
CA LEU A 49 0.08 5.97 -11.31
C LEU A 49 -0.36 5.59 -12.72
N ASP A 50 0.26 4.57 -13.31
CA ASP A 50 -0.09 4.09 -14.65
C ASP A 50 -1.52 3.51 -14.65
N ALA A 51 -1.87 2.68 -13.66
CA ALA A 51 -3.24 2.18 -13.50
C ALA A 51 -4.28 3.30 -13.32
N ALA A 52 -3.93 4.37 -12.59
CA ALA A 52 -4.82 5.53 -12.43
C ALA A 52 -5.02 6.30 -13.75
N ARG A 53 -3.98 6.38 -14.59
CA ARG A 53 -4.07 6.97 -15.94
C ARG A 53 -4.95 6.13 -16.84
N ASP A 54 -4.75 4.81 -16.84
CA ASP A 54 -5.58 3.88 -17.61
C ASP A 54 -7.06 4.00 -17.23
N LEU A 55 -7.37 4.07 -15.94
CA LEU A 55 -8.74 4.28 -15.45
C LEU A 55 -9.33 5.61 -15.91
N ARG A 56 -8.54 6.68 -15.90
CA ARG A 56 -8.97 8.00 -16.39
C ARG A 56 -9.28 7.93 -17.89
N ASP A 57 -8.41 7.33 -18.67
CA ASP A 57 -8.55 7.28 -20.13
C ASP A 57 -9.72 6.38 -20.54
N LEU A 58 -9.97 5.27 -19.80
CA LEU A 58 -11.19 4.47 -19.93
C LEU A 58 -12.46 5.27 -19.60
N LYS A 59 -12.44 6.11 -18.56
CA LYS A 59 -13.56 6.99 -18.22
C LYS A 59 -13.84 8.02 -19.34
N VAL A 60 -12.79 8.65 -19.86
CA VAL A 60 -12.89 9.63 -20.95
C VAL A 60 -13.41 8.99 -22.24
N ALA A 61 -12.95 7.77 -22.57
CA ALA A 61 -13.45 7.03 -23.72
C ALA A 61 -14.94 6.69 -23.59
N LYS A 62 -15.40 6.31 -22.39
CA LYS A 62 -16.81 6.03 -22.10
C LYS A 62 -17.70 7.26 -22.24
N GLU A 63 -17.23 8.43 -21.77
CA GLU A 63 -17.96 9.70 -21.91
C GLU A 63 -18.07 10.13 -23.38
N LYS A 64 -16.98 10.06 -24.16
CA LYS A 64 -17.00 10.38 -25.60
C LYS A 64 -17.88 9.41 -26.43
N GLY A 65 -17.96 8.14 -26.05
CA GLY A 65 -18.86 7.18 -26.70
C GLY A 65 -20.35 7.42 -26.40
N SER A 66 -20.68 8.16 -25.35
CA SER A 66 -22.06 8.45 -24.94
C SER A 66 -22.63 9.74 -25.53
N SER A 67 -21.80 10.64 -26.05
CA SER A 67 -22.21 11.92 -26.63
C SER A 67 -22.57 11.86 -28.12
N SER A 68 -22.48 10.68 -28.74
CA SER A 68 -22.82 10.45 -30.15
C SER A 68 -24.12 9.66 -30.34
N LYS A 69 -25.05 9.75 -29.38
CA LYS A 69 -26.38 9.15 -29.47
C LYS A 69 -27.46 10.21 -29.50
#